data_AF-A0A534I790-F1
#
_entry.id   AF-A0A534I790-F1
#
_cell.length_a   1.000
_cell.length_b   1.000
_cell.length_c   1.000
_cell.angle_alpha   90.00
_cell.angle_beta   90.00
_cell.angle_gamma   90.00
#
_symmetry.space_group_name_H-M   'P 1'
#
loop_
_entity.id
_entity.type
_entity.pdbx_description
1 polymer ?
#
loop_
_entity_poly.entity_id
_entity_poly.type
_entity_poly.pdbx_seq_one_letter_code
_entity_poly.pdbx_strand_id
1 'polypeptide(L)'
;MVPIPRAMRLLMWIVIAVSIPEGLSLYFGPSSWYTYIWGWGLTEMTARFTAGVYLSIAFGFLIGQRQSDWEKLKIPMAMLWSFALIALLAAAWGLAVPPPTGTVVHLERPFMWVWIFLYAVSIVGGIYYHIVYPRKFGAKPW
;
A
#
# COMPACT_ATOMS: atom_id res chain seq x y z
N MET A 1 5.68 -14.49 -22.40
CA MET A 1 5.79 -13.08 -21.95
C MET A 1 4.38 -12.57 -21.72
N VAL A 2 4.06 -12.14 -20.50
CA VAL A 2 2.74 -11.60 -20.18
C VAL A 2 2.84 -10.07 -20.20
N PRO A 3 2.15 -9.37 -21.12
CA PRO A 3 2.29 -7.92 -21.22
C PRO A 3 1.73 -7.23 -19.97
N ILE A 4 2.34 -6.13 -19.56
CA ILE A 4 1.81 -5.27 -18.51
C ILE A 4 0.63 -4.44 -19.06
N PRO A 5 -0.59 -4.59 -18.52
CA PRO A 5 -1.76 -3.88 -19.03
C PRO A 5 -1.72 -2.41 -18.65
N ARG A 6 -2.38 -1.54 -19.44
CA ARG A 6 -2.42 -0.08 -19.19
C ARG A 6 -2.95 0.28 -17.80
N ALA A 7 -3.97 -0.43 -17.33
CA ALA A 7 -4.52 -0.25 -15.99
C ALA A 7 -3.48 -0.53 -14.89
N MET A 8 -2.63 -1.54 -15.07
CA MET A 8 -1.52 -1.81 -14.16
C MET A 8 -0.50 -0.68 -14.19
N ARG A 9 -0.13 -0.17 -15.37
CA ARG A 9 0.80 0.98 -15.47
C ARG A 9 0.28 2.22 -14.76
N LEU A 10 -1.02 2.47 -14.86
CA LEU A 10 -1.68 3.55 -14.12
C LEU A 10 -1.60 3.30 -12.61
N LEU A 11 -1.90 2.08 -12.15
CA LEU A 11 -1.77 1.71 -10.74
C LEU A 11 -0.33 1.91 -10.24
N MET A 12 0.67 1.49 -11.01
CA MET A 12 2.08 1.69 -10.68
C MET A 12 2.39 3.19 -10.50
N TRP A 13 1.90 4.06 -11.38
CA TRP A 13 2.08 5.51 -11.25
C TRP A 13 1.40 6.09 -10.01
N ILE A 14 0.18 5.66 -9.71
CA ILE A 14 -0.54 6.08 -8.50
C ILE A 14 0.26 5.67 -7.25
N VAL A 15 0.72 4.42 -7.20
CA VAL A 15 1.51 3.92 -6.07
C VAL A 15 2.82 4.70 -5.92
N ILE A 16 3.53 4.99 -7.02
CA ILE A 16 4.74 5.83 -6.97
C ILE A 16 4.41 7.22 -6.43
N ALA A 17 3.36 7.85 -6.94
CA ALA A 17 2.97 9.21 -6.59
C ALA A 17 2.50 9.36 -5.14
N VAL A 18 1.95 8.31 -4.53
CA VAL A 18 1.50 8.29 -3.14
C VAL A 18 2.63 7.85 -2.20
N SER A 19 3.28 6.72 -2.50
CA SER A 19 4.29 6.11 -1.63
C SER A 19 5.55 6.95 -1.50
N ILE A 20 5.97 7.72 -2.51
CA ILE A 20 7.15 8.57 -2.39
C ILE A 20 6.92 9.72 -1.39
N PRO A 21 5.88 10.58 -1.55
CA PRO A 21 5.60 11.62 -0.57
C PRO A 21 5.37 11.07 0.83
N GLU A 22 4.60 10.00 0.99
CA GLU A 22 4.33 9.40 2.31
C GLU A 22 5.61 8.82 2.94
N GLY A 23 6.39 8.06 2.17
CA GLY A 23 7.64 7.49 2.63
C GLY A 23 8.63 8.58 3.05
N LEU A 24 8.80 9.63 2.24
CA LEU A 24 9.68 10.75 2.58
C LEU A 24 9.18 11.52 3.80
N SER A 25 7.87 11.71 3.93
CA SER A 25 7.26 12.42 5.06
C SER A 25 7.41 11.64 6.36
N LEU A 26 7.28 10.32 6.34
CA LEU A 26 7.52 9.46 7.50
C LEU A 26 9.01 9.35 7.85
N TYR A 27 9.90 9.45 6.86
CA TYR A 27 11.34 9.34 7.08
C TYR A 27 11.96 10.64 7.62
N PHE A 28 11.59 11.79 7.05
CA PHE A 28 12.21 13.09 7.36
C PHE A 28 11.30 14.04 8.12
N GLY A 29 9.99 13.78 8.19
CA GLY A 29 9.04 14.65 8.85
C GLY A 29 9.06 14.53 10.38
N PRO A 30 8.59 15.58 11.09
CA PRO A 30 8.45 15.56 12.54
C PRO A 30 7.41 14.52 12.99
N SER A 31 7.58 14.01 14.22
CA SER A 31 6.69 12.99 14.79
C SER A 31 5.23 13.39 14.91
N SER A 32 4.95 14.70 14.96
CA SER A 32 3.60 15.25 14.91
C SER A 32 2.85 14.92 13.62
N TRP A 33 3.54 14.59 12.52
CA TRP A 33 2.91 14.26 11.23
C TRP A 33 2.43 12.81 11.15
N TYR A 34 2.99 11.90 11.95
CA TYR A 34 2.82 10.46 11.75
C TYR A 34 1.37 10.01 11.86
N THR A 35 0.63 10.52 12.86
CA THR A 35 -0.78 10.18 13.04
C THR A 35 -1.66 10.70 11.89
N TYR A 36 -1.29 11.82 11.26
CA TYR A 36 -2.02 12.35 10.10
C TYR A 36 -1.75 11.55 8.82
N ILE A 37 -0.53 11.03 8.66
CA ILE A 37 -0.15 10.24 7.49
C ILE A 37 -0.72 8.82 7.58
N TRP A 38 -0.67 8.21 8.77
CA TRP A 38 -0.95 6.78 8.95
C TRP A 38 -2.28 6.47 9.64
N GLY A 39 -2.92 7.46 10.27
CA GLY A 39 -4.25 7.33 10.91
C GLY A 39 -4.22 6.79 12.35
N TRP A 40 -3.07 6.38 12.87
CA TRP A 40 -2.87 6.06 14.30
C TRP A 40 -1.42 6.32 14.72
N GLY A 41 -1.18 6.39 16.03
CA GLY A 41 0.12 6.73 16.59
C GLY A 41 1.22 5.74 16.17
N LEU A 42 2.26 6.26 15.54
CA LEU A 42 3.48 5.51 15.25
C LEU A 42 4.61 6.00 16.15
N THR A 43 5.43 5.07 16.64
CA THR A 43 6.74 5.44 17.19
C THR A 43 7.67 5.90 16.06
N GLU A 44 8.71 6.67 16.37
CA GLU A 44 9.69 7.10 15.36
C GLU A 44 10.33 5.92 14.62
N MET A 45 10.64 4.84 15.34
CA MET A 45 11.23 3.65 14.72
C MET A 45 10.23 2.97 13.77
N THR A 46 8.97 2.84 14.18
CA THR A 46 7.92 2.28 13.32
C THR A 46 7.68 3.16 12.09
N ALA A 47 7.67 4.49 12.25
CA ALA A 47 7.50 5.42 11.13
C ALA A 47 8.63 5.28 10.09
N ARG A 48 9.89 5.22 10.54
CA ARG A 48 11.05 5.02 9.64
C ARG A 48 11.04 3.66 8.96
N PHE A 49 10.63 2.61 9.66
CA PHE A 49 10.46 1.28 9.06
C PHE A 49 9.38 1.31 7.97
N THR A 50 8.20 1.87 8.27
CA THR A 50 7.10 2.04 7.33
C THR A 50 7.51 2.88 6.12
N ALA A 51 8.26 3.96 6.34
CA ALA A 51 8.85 4.75 5.27
C ALA A 51 9.72 3.91 4.32
N GLY A 52 10.60 3.07 4.88
CA GLY A 52 11.43 2.16 4.10
C GLY A 52 10.61 1.21 3.22
N VAL A 53 9.49 0.70 3.73
CA VAL A 53 8.57 -0.17 2.95
C VAL A 53 7.93 0.61 1.79
N TYR A 54 7.37 1.79 2.06
CA TYR A 54 6.79 2.66 1.02
C TYR A 54 7.77 2.97 -0.10
N LEU A 55 8.98 3.40 0.27
CA LEU A 55 10.02 3.75 -0.70
C LEU A 55 10.47 2.52 -1.49
N SER A 56 10.63 1.36 -0.84
CA SER A 56 11.01 0.11 -1.53
C SER A 56 9.96 -0.31 -2.56
N ILE A 57 8.68 -0.22 -2.21
CA ILE A 57 7.57 -0.48 -3.14
C ILE A 57 7.64 0.50 -4.32
N ALA A 58 7.77 1.80 -4.06
CA ALA A 58 7.86 2.82 -5.10
C ALA A 58 9.05 2.61 -6.04
N PHE A 59 10.23 2.30 -5.50
CA PHE A 59 11.43 1.99 -6.30
C PHE A 59 11.24 0.76 -7.17
N GLY A 60 10.65 -0.31 -6.62
CA GLY A 60 10.34 -1.51 -7.39
C GLY A 60 9.40 -1.21 -8.57
N PHE A 61 8.40 -0.35 -8.35
CA PHE A 61 7.52 0.11 -9.41
C PHE A 61 8.18 1.05 -10.42
N LEU A 62 9.04 1.97 -10.00
CA LEU A 62 9.81 2.86 -10.88
C LEU A 62 10.68 2.06 -11.85
N ILE A 63 11.42 1.07 -11.34
CA ILE A 63 12.22 0.16 -12.17
C ILE A 63 11.29 -0.65 -13.09
N GLY A 64 10.15 -1.08 -12.54
CA GLY A 64 9.12 -1.81 -13.25
C GLY A 64 8.50 -1.07 -14.45
N GLN A 65 8.44 0.27 -14.42
CA GLN A 65 7.82 1.07 -15.51
C GLN A 65 8.49 0.82 -16.87
N ARG A 66 9.79 0.55 -16.86
CA ARG A 66 10.58 0.30 -18.08
C ARG A 66 10.42 -1.11 -18.61
N GLN A 67 9.77 -2.00 -17.87
CA GLN A 67 9.57 -3.38 -18.28
C GLN A 67 8.31 -3.52 -19.14
N SER A 68 8.30 -4.53 -20.00
CA SER A 68 7.14 -4.96 -20.78
C SER A 68 6.52 -6.25 -20.24
N ASP A 69 7.30 -7.05 -19.49
CA ASP A 69 6.87 -8.33 -18.92
C ASP A 69 6.40 -8.16 -17.48
N TRP A 70 5.16 -8.60 -17.23
CA TRP A 70 4.51 -8.60 -15.94
C TRP A 70 5.27 -9.42 -14.90
N GLU A 71 5.99 -10.48 -15.29
CA GLU A 71 6.70 -11.33 -14.34
C GLU A 71 7.74 -10.56 -13.52
N LYS A 72 8.34 -9.53 -14.12
CA LYS A 72 9.30 -8.64 -13.47
C LYS A 72 8.67 -7.74 -12.42
N LEU A 73 7.34 -7.62 -12.40
CA LEU A 73 6.57 -6.86 -11.42
C LEU A 73 6.05 -7.71 -10.27
N LYS A 74 6.24 -9.04 -10.27
CA LYS A 74 5.72 -9.93 -9.21
C LYS A 74 6.13 -9.46 -7.81
N ILE A 75 7.42 -9.21 -7.60
CA ILE A 75 7.97 -8.82 -6.29
C ILE A 75 7.38 -7.50 -5.78
N PRO A 76 7.44 -6.37 -6.52
CA PRO A 76 6.84 -5.12 -6.03
C PRO A 76 5.33 -5.24 -5.81
N MET A 77 4.64 -6.10 -6.57
CA MET A 77 3.21 -6.37 -6.31
C MET A 77 3.01 -7.12 -5.02
N ALA A 78 3.78 -8.18 -4.80
CA ALA A 78 3.75 -8.98 -3.59
C ALA A 78 3.96 -8.10 -2.35
N MET A 79 4.95 -7.21 -2.42
CA MET A 79 5.20 -6.24 -1.36
C MET A 79 4.01 -5.29 -1.17
N LEU A 80 3.47 -4.70 -2.25
CA LEU A 80 2.33 -3.78 -2.16
C LEU A 80 1.11 -4.43 -1.50
N TRP A 81 0.69 -5.61 -1.95
CA TRP A 81 -0.54 -6.21 -1.43
C TRP A 81 -0.35 -6.84 -0.05
N SER A 82 0.85 -7.37 0.27
CA SER A 82 1.15 -7.85 1.62
C SER A 82 1.16 -6.70 2.61
N PHE A 83 1.76 -5.57 2.25
CA PHE A 83 1.74 -4.36 3.06
C PHE A 83 0.32 -3.82 3.24
N ALA A 84 -0.45 -3.76 2.16
CA ALA A 84 -1.86 -3.38 2.22
C ALA A 84 -2.67 -4.31 3.13
N LEU A 85 -2.42 -5.62 3.12
CA LEU A 85 -3.07 -6.57 4.03
C LEU A 85 -2.73 -6.29 5.49
N ILE A 86 -1.45 -6.09 5.81
CA ILE A 86 -1.01 -5.75 7.17
C ILE A 86 -1.66 -4.44 7.62
N ALA A 87 -1.65 -3.42 6.77
CA ALA A 87 -2.25 -2.13 7.09
C ALA A 87 -3.77 -2.21 7.25
N LEU A 88 -4.45 -3.03 6.44
CA LEU A 88 -5.88 -3.30 6.57
C LEU A 88 -6.21 -3.98 7.90
N LEU A 89 -5.44 -5.01 8.28
CA LEU A 89 -5.62 -5.72 9.55
C LEU A 89 -5.37 -4.79 10.75
N ALA A 90 -4.36 -3.94 10.66
CA ALA A 90 -4.08 -2.94 11.70
C ALA A 90 -5.18 -1.89 11.82
N ALA A 91 -5.74 -1.42 10.69
CA ALA A 91 -6.87 -0.49 10.67
C ALA A 91 -8.14 -1.14 11.25
N ALA A 92 -8.42 -2.39 10.89
CA ALA A 92 -9.55 -3.15 11.43
C ALA A 92 -9.43 -3.36 12.94
N TRP A 93 -8.22 -3.64 13.43
CA TRP A 93 -7.95 -3.71 14.87
C TRP A 93 -8.18 -2.35 15.56
N GLY A 94 -7.68 -1.26 14.98
CA GLY A 94 -7.90 0.10 15.51
C GLY A 94 -9.38 0.50 15.58
N LEU A 95 -10.22 0.00 14.65
CA LEU A 95 -11.67 0.17 14.68
C LEU A 95 -12.38 -0.67 15.75
N ALA A 96 -11.80 -1.81 16.13
CA ALA A 96 -12.37 -2.72 17.12
C ALA A 96 -12.09 -2.30 18.57
N VAL A 97 -11.08 -1.44 18.79
CA VAL A 97 -10.76 -0.89 20.11
C VAL A 97 -11.71 0.26 20.45
N PRO A 98 -12.40 0.23 21.61
CA PRO A 98 -13.29 1.31 22.02
C PRO A 98 -12.51 2.62 22.19
N PRO A 99 -13.08 3.78 21.81
CA PRO A 99 -12.40 5.06 21.97
C PRO A 99 -12.02 5.32 23.44
N PRO A 100 -10.95 6.09 23.69
CA PRO A 100 -10.76 6.71 24.98
C PRO A 100 -12.04 7.46 25.36
N THR A 101 -12.51 7.27 26.59
CA THR A 101 -13.77 7.85 27.08
C THR A 101 -13.78 9.37 26.89
N GLY A 102 -14.67 9.89 26.02
CA GLY A 102 -14.95 11.32 25.90
C GLY A 102 -15.15 11.89 24.49
N THR A 103 -14.89 11.16 23.42
CA THR A 103 -15.07 11.64 22.03
C THR A 103 -16.33 11.07 21.37
N VAL A 104 -17.30 11.95 21.08
CA VAL A 104 -18.61 11.59 20.49
C VAL A 104 -18.58 11.54 18.95
N VAL A 105 -17.60 12.19 18.32
CA VAL A 105 -17.45 12.23 16.85
C VAL A 105 -16.00 11.95 16.47
N HIS A 106 -15.80 10.84 15.77
CA HIS A 106 -14.51 10.48 15.21
C HIS A 106 -14.28 11.19 13.88
N LEU A 107 -13.77 12.43 13.91
CA LEU A 107 -13.33 13.12 12.68
C LEU A 107 -12.14 12.41 11.99
N GLU A 108 -11.51 11.46 12.67
CA GLU A 108 -10.37 10.64 12.21
C GLU A 108 -10.84 9.41 11.40
N ARG A 109 -12.11 9.01 11.54
CA ARG A 109 -12.67 7.80 10.91
C ARG A 109 -12.92 7.90 9.39
N PRO A 110 -13.33 9.02 8.79
CA PRO A 110 -13.53 9.09 7.34
C PRO A 110 -12.25 8.77 6.56
N PHE A 111 -11.12 9.30 7.03
CA PHE A 111 -9.83 9.09 6.39
C PHE A 111 -9.36 7.63 6.56
N MET A 112 -9.61 7.03 7.73
CA MET A 112 -9.35 5.60 7.95
C MET A 112 -10.20 4.69 7.05
N TRP A 113 -11.45 5.06 6.74
CA TRP A 113 -12.27 4.32 5.77
C TRP A 113 -11.74 4.42 4.34
N VAL A 114 -11.19 5.58 3.96
CA VAL A 114 -10.48 5.73 2.68
C VAL A 114 -9.27 4.78 2.62
N TRP A 115 -8.49 4.72 3.70
CA TRP A 115 -7.36 3.78 3.81
C TRP A 115 -7.79 2.32 3.73
N ILE A 116 -8.81 1.92 4.47
CA ILE A 116 -9.38 0.57 4.43
C ILE A 116 -9.82 0.22 3.01
N PHE A 117 -10.52 1.13 2.33
CA PHE A 117 -10.94 0.94 0.95
C PHE A 117 -9.73 0.77 0.01
N LEU A 118 -8.74 1.66 0.10
CA LEU A 118 -7.52 1.59 -0.72
C LEU A 118 -6.78 0.27 -0.49
N TYR A 119 -6.58 -0.13 0.76
CA TYR A 119 -5.92 -1.39 1.09
C TYR A 119 -6.70 -2.61 0.62
N ALA A 120 -8.02 -2.64 0.81
CA ALA A 120 -8.86 -3.72 0.31
C ALA A 120 -8.75 -3.86 -1.22
N VAL A 121 -8.85 -2.75 -1.95
CA VAL A 121 -8.68 -2.72 -3.41
C VAL A 121 -7.27 -3.14 -3.82
N SER A 122 -6.23 -2.70 -3.10
CA SER A 122 -4.85 -3.11 -3.36
C SER A 122 -4.62 -4.61 -3.13
N ILE A 123 -5.26 -5.21 -2.12
CA ILE A 123 -5.19 -6.66 -1.87
C ILE A 123 -5.90 -7.42 -2.97
N VAL A 124 -7.15 -7.05 -3.28
CA VAL A 124 -7.94 -7.71 -4.33
C VAL A 124 -7.26 -7.60 -5.69
N GLY A 125 -6.79 -6.40 -6.04
CA GLY A 125 -6.02 -6.14 -7.25
C GLY A 125 -4.71 -6.92 -7.27
N GLY A 126 -3.98 -6.92 -6.16
CA GLY A 126 -2.76 -7.70 -5.98
C GLY A 126 -2.98 -9.19 -6.25
N ILE A 127 -3.95 -9.81 -5.58
CA ILE A 127 -4.33 -11.22 -5.76
C ILE A 127 -4.74 -11.49 -7.21
N TYR A 128 -5.57 -10.64 -7.81
CA TYR A 128 -5.98 -10.78 -9.20
C TYR A 128 -4.76 -10.79 -10.14
N TYR A 129 -3.87 -9.81 -10.01
CA TYR A 129 -2.70 -9.70 -10.85
C TYR A 129 -1.66 -10.79 -10.56
N HIS A 130 -1.59 -11.34 -9.34
CA HIS A 130 -0.66 -12.41 -8.99
C HIS A 130 -1.12 -13.80 -9.43
N ILE A 131 -2.43 -14.08 -9.34
CA ILE A 131 -2.96 -15.44 -9.50
C ILE A 131 -3.79 -15.58 -10.78
N VAL A 132 -4.65 -14.62 -11.08
CA VAL A 132 -5.66 -14.75 -12.15
C VAL A 132 -5.13 -14.22 -13.49
N TYR A 133 -4.54 -13.03 -13.49
CA TYR A 133 -4.04 -12.37 -14.70
C TYR A 133 -3.04 -13.23 -15.49
N PRO A 134 -2.02 -13.86 -14.88
CA PRO A 134 -1.02 -14.64 -15.62
C PRO A 134 -1.63 -15.88 -16.27
N ARG A 135 -2.60 -16.51 -15.60
CA ARG A 135 -3.33 -17.69 -16.10
C ARG A 135 -4.15 -17.37 -17.35
N LYS A 136 -4.73 -16.16 -17.44
CA LYS A 136 -5.45 -15.71 -18.65
C LYS A 136 -4.54 -15.62 -19.89
N PHE A 137 -3.23 -15.50 -19.69
CA PHE A 137 -2.23 -15.47 -20.77
C PHE A 137 -1.40 -16.76 -20.85
N GLY A 138 -1.88 -17.85 -20.24
CA GLY A 138 -1.24 -19.16 -20.32
C GLY A 138 0.07 -19.29 -19.54
N ALA A 139 0.41 -18.35 -18.66
CA ALA A 139 1.58 -18.47 -17.79
C ALA A 139 1.33 -19.52 -16.70
N LYS A 140 2.30 -20.42 -16.49
CA LYS A 140 2.23 -21.42 -15.41
C LYS A 140 2.29 -20.70 -14.05
N PRO A 141 1.63 -21.24 -13.02
CA PRO A 141 1.59 -20.58 -11.72
C PRO A 141 2.95 -20.65 -10.98
N TRP A 142 3.88 -21.45 -11.49
CA TRP A 142 5.21 -21.74 -10.97
C TRP A 142 6.06 -22.30 -12.11
#